data_AF-A0A538K0X2-F1
#
_entry.id   AF-A0A538K0X2-F1
#
_cell.length_a   1.000
_cell.length_b   1.000
_cell.length_c   1.000
_cell.angle_alpha   90.00
_cell.angle_beta   90.00
_cell.angle_gamma   90.00
#
_symmetry.space_group_name_H-M   'P 1'
#
loop_
_entity.id
_entity.type
_entity.pdbx_description
1 polymer ?
#
loop_
_entity_poly.entity_id
_entity_poly.type
_entity_poly.pdbx_seq_one_letter_code
_entity_poly.pdbx_strand_id
1 'polypeptide(L)'
;MLAPGVLVVSEPRRVALTAAEIVANRLRARPGVRLLLPTGPTPCEMYDALRTHAADGSLPLEGVTGFQLDEYLGVGGGDPHSVRATLDRELTGLRLGTRHGLDGTAPDPEAEAERYQALLDERQIDLAILGLGDEAPVVFSEPGATAGQGVHRVTLERPAIEAGSGAANAPREALTVGLRTLRAAREVLVLAAGEAKAEALHAMLEGAAGPAVPASLLRDHPAVTVICDAAAAARLSPVAGRASDRLVVVLGHREPLVSPEHRISAHSRARMFRAEEACLTDPMRAAVLTGYTQTGGLSEAEQMQREWTVPGVPTVTEVAGHNTAENASRSLPLIVAIGGIREVLVVTSLWHLRAPFFFAPYAGYGLRTAWRPARPLRHWGHLLVEELAKLPAAPLERAAAMRDVRVA
;
A
#
# COMPACT_ATOMS: atom_id res chain seq x y z
N MET A 1 -0.26 15.75 13.89
CA MET A 1 0.24 14.83 12.85
C MET A 1 0.05 15.49 11.49
N LEU A 2 0.93 15.21 10.54
CA LEU A 2 0.72 15.63 9.14
C LEU A 2 -0.43 14.81 8.55
N ALA A 3 -1.26 15.44 7.72
CA ALA A 3 -2.30 14.73 6.98
C ALA A 3 -1.68 13.61 6.11
N PRO A 4 -2.37 12.48 5.91
CA PRO A 4 -1.85 11.38 5.11
C PRO A 4 -1.51 11.86 3.70
N GLY A 5 -0.39 11.38 3.16
CA GLY A 5 0.01 11.69 1.79
C GLY A 5 -0.96 11.05 0.79
N VAL A 6 -1.42 11.84 -0.18
CA VAL A 6 -2.30 11.40 -1.27
C VAL A 6 -1.49 11.27 -2.56
N LEU A 7 -1.40 10.05 -3.08
CA LEU A 7 -0.80 9.76 -4.37
C LEU A 7 -1.85 9.90 -5.47
N VAL A 8 -1.74 10.99 -6.23
CA VAL A 8 -2.60 11.23 -7.39
C VAL A 8 -1.94 10.68 -8.65
N VAL A 9 -2.58 9.67 -9.25
CA VAL A 9 -2.20 9.07 -10.53
C VAL A 9 -3.07 9.63 -11.67
N SER A 10 -2.65 9.43 -12.92
CA SER A 10 -3.31 10.09 -14.06
C SER A 10 -4.68 9.54 -14.43
N GLU A 11 -4.97 8.28 -14.13
CA GLU A 11 -6.20 7.59 -14.59
C GLU A 11 -6.64 6.49 -13.61
N PRO A 12 -7.94 6.12 -13.58
CA PRO A 12 -8.49 5.09 -12.71
C PRO A 12 -7.71 3.78 -12.69
N ARG A 13 -7.35 3.24 -13.86
CA ARG A 13 -6.61 1.97 -13.99
C ARG A 13 -5.26 2.01 -13.25
N ARG A 14 -4.60 3.16 -13.19
CA ARG A 14 -3.32 3.29 -12.48
C ARG A 14 -3.45 3.22 -10.97
N VAL A 15 -4.64 3.49 -10.42
CA VAL A 15 -4.92 3.27 -9.00
C VAL A 15 -4.76 1.78 -8.70
N ALA A 16 -5.41 0.93 -9.51
CA ALA A 16 -5.35 -0.52 -9.40
C ALA A 16 -3.94 -1.07 -9.67
N LEU A 17 -3.26 -0.62 -10.73
CA LEU A 17 -1.88 -1.06 -11.03
C LEU A 17 -0.90 -0.70 -9.92
N THR A 18 -0.98 0.53 -9.39
CA THR A 18 -0.08 0.96 -8.30
C THR A 18 -0.35 0.18 -7.02
N ALA A 19 -1.64 -0.06 -6.71
CA ALA A 19 -2.03 -0.90 -5.58
C ALA A 19 -1.50 -2.33 -5.72
N ALA A 20 -1.58 -2.92 -6.92
CA ALA A 20 -1.08 -4.26 -7.19
C ALA A 20 0.42 -4.37 -6.97
N GLU A 21 1.21 -3.37 -7.40
CA GLU A 21 2.66 -3.34 -7.14
C GLU A 21 2.99 -3.24 -5.64
N ILE A 22 2.25 -2.42 -4.89
CA ILE A 22 2.41 -2.32 -3.43
C ILE A 22 2.12 -3.68 -2.79
N VAL A 23 0.98 -4.29 -3.12
CA VAL A 23 0.57 -5.59 -2.57
C VAL A 23 1.57 -6.69 -2.95
N ALA A 24 2.02 -6.74 -4.21
CA ALA A 24 3.01 -7.70 -4.69
C ALA A 24 4.33 -7.58 -3.90
N ASN A 25 4.78 -6.35 -3.60
CA ASN A 25 5.97 -6.14 -2.79
C ASN A 25 5.78 -6.57 -1.33
N ARG A 26 4.58 -6.41 -0.75
CA ARG A 26 4.27 -6.95 0.59
C ARG A 26 4.27 -8.47 0.61
N LEU A 27 3.67 -9.10 -0.39
CA LEU A 27 3.65 -10.56 -0.54
C LEU A 27 5.08 -11.12 -0.61
N ARG A 28 5.97 -10.50 -1.40
CA ARG A 28 7.37 -10.92 -1.53
C ARG A 28 8.16 -10.75 -0.23
N ALA A 29 7.97 -9.63 0.47
CA ALA A 29 8.72 -9.33 1.68
C ALA A 29 8.23 -10.12 2.91
N ARG A 30 6.97 -10.54 2.92
CA ARG A 30 6.32 -11.22 4.05
C ARG A 30 5.47 -12.39 3.55
N PRO A 31 6.08 -13.58 3.34
CA PRO A 31 5.33 -14.75 2.89
C PRO A 31 4.14 -15.13 3.77
N GLY A 32 4.15 -14.78 5.05
CA GLY A 32 3.06 -15.00 6.01
C GLY A 32 2.07 -13.83 6.16
N VAL A 33 2.01 -12.89 5.20
CA VAL A 33 1.24 -11.64 5.32
C VAL A 33 -0.25 -11.88 5.55
N ARG A 34 -0.85 -11.09 6.45
CA ARG A 34 -2.29 -11.04 6.71
C ARG A 34 -2.89 -9.81 6.02
N LEU A 35 -3.88 -10.03 5.16
CA LEU A 35 -4.51 -8.99 4.35
C LEU A 35 -5.99 -8.84 4.69
N LEU A 36 -6.48 -7.62 4.89
CA LEU A 36 -7.91 -7.33 4.77
C LEU A 36 -8.20 -6.94 3.31
N LEU A 37 -9.18 -7.62 2.72
CA LEU A 37 -9.45 -7.62 1.29
C LEU A 37 -10.83 -7.01 1.00
N PRO A 38 -10.90 -5.93 0.20
CA PRO A 38 -12.14 -5.35 -0.26
C PRO A 38 -12.62 -6.07 -1.52
N THR A 39 -13.90 -5.90 -1.82
CA THR A 39 -14.51 -6.22 -3.11
C THR A 39 -14.76 -4.95 -3.93
N GLY A 40 -15.11 -5.10 -5.20
CA GLY A 40 -15.61 -4.01 -6.04
C GLY A 40 -14.70 -3.70 -7.23
N PRO A 41 -15.08 -2.72 -8.07
CA PRO A 41 -14.46 -2.53 -9.38
C PRO A 41 -12.96 -2.19 -9.30
N THR A 42 -12.57 -1.25 -8.43
CA THR A 42 -11.14 -0.86 -8.29
C THR A 42 -10.28 -1.99 -7.70
N PRO A 43 -10.69 -2.68 -6.62
CA PRO A 43 -9.99 -3.88 -6.15
C PRO A 43 -9.94 -5.02 -7.18
N CYS A 44 -11.01 -5.23 -7.97
CA CYS A 44 -11.05 -6.25 -9.01
C CYS A 44 -9.91 -6.06 -10.04
N GLU A 45 -9.73 -4.84 -10.56
CA GLU A 45 -8.60 -4.53 -11.45
C GLU A 45 -7.23 -4.70 -10.77
N MET A 46 -7.14 -4.45 -9.45
CA MET A 46 -5.92 -4.70 -8.69
C MET A 46 -5.64 -6.22 -8.61
N TYR A 47 -6.65 -7.05 -8.37
CA TYR A 47 -6.51 -8.51 -8.39
C TYR A 47 -6.13 -9.02 -9.78
N ASP A 48 -6.65 -8.42 -10.86
CA ASP A 48 -6.25 -8.72 -12.24
C ASP A 48 -4.74 -8.52 -12.45
N ALA A 49 -4.22 -7.37 -12.05
CA ALA A 49 -2.79 -7.08 -12.15
C ALA A 49 -1.95 -8.01 -11.25
N LEU A 50 -2.42 -8.32 -10.03
CA LEU A 50 -1.77 -9.28 -9.14
C LEU A 50 -1.69 -10.68 -9.76
N ARG A 51 -2.69 -11.12 -10.54
CA ARG A 51 -2.62 -12.40 -11.25
C ARG A 51 -1.51 -12.43 -12.28
N THR A 52 -1.28 -11.32 -12.99
CA THR A 52 -0.14 -11.20 -13.91
C THR A 52 1.19 -11.38 -13.17
N HIS A 53 1.33 -10.83 -11.97
CA HIS A 53 2.52 -11.07 -11.14
C HIS A 53 2.61 -12.50 -10.61
N ALA A 54 1.49 -13.14 -10.31
CA ALA A 54 1.45 -14.51 -9.78
C ALA A 54 1.69 -15.59 -10.86
N ALA A 55 1.57 -15.24 -12.14
CA ALA A 55 1.53 -16.21 -13.26
C ALA A 55 2.78 -17.10 -13.39
N ASP A 56 3.95 -16.62 -12.95
CA ASP A 56 5.21 -17.38 -12.96
C ASP A 56 5.54 -18.05 -11.61
N GLY A 57 4.63 -17.98 -10.64
CA GLY A 57 4.82 -18.53 -9.30
C GLY A 57 5.73 -17.69 -8.39
N SER A 58 6.09 -16.46 -8.79
CA SER A 58 6.99 -15.60 -7.99
C SER A 58 6.36 -15.00 -6.73
N LEU A 59 5.03 -15.07 -6.58
CA LEU A 59 4.33 -14.59 -5.38
C LEU A 59 4.05 -15.75 -4.40
N PRO A 60 4.47 -15.64 -3.13
CA PRO A 60 4.31 -16.70 -2.13
C PRO A 60 2.89 -16.74 -1.55
N LEU A 61 1.89 -17.01 -2.38
CA LEU A 61 0.47 -16.93 -2.00
C LEU A 61 0.04 -17.99 -0.97
N GLU A 62 0.74 -19.12 -0.91
CA GLU A 62 0.41 -20.24 0.01
C GLU A 62 0.57 -19.88 1.49
N GLY A 63 1.40 -18.89 1.84
CA GLY A 63 1.53 -18.43 3.22
C GLY A 63 0.58 -17.29 3.61
N VAL A 64 -0.20 -16.79 2.64
CA VAL A 64 -1.04 -15.59 2.83
C VAL A 64 -2.35 -15.95 3.53
N THR A 65 -2.74 -15.12 4.49
CA THR A 65 -4.06 -15.18 5.12
C THR A 65 -4.90 -13.97 4.71
N GLY A 66 -6.00 -14.21 3.99
CA GLY A 66 -6.96 -13.17 3.59
C GLY A 66 -8.16 -13.09 4.55
N PHE A 67 -8.60 -11.88 4.83
CA PHE A 67 -9.78 -11.56 5.66
C PHE A 67 -10.74 -10.68 4.85
N GLN A 68 -12.02 -11.01 4.90
CA GLN A 68 -13.11 -10.23 4.34
C GLN A 68 -13.42 -9.02 5.24
N LEU A 69 -13.80 -7.88 4.66
CA LEU A 69 -14.16 -6.67 5.41
C LEU A 69 -15.57 -6.74 6.01
N ASP A 70 -16.52 -7.33 5.29
CA ASP A 70 -17.93 -7.28 5.64
C ASP A 70 -18.74 -8.40 4.98
N GLU A 71 -19.91 -8.73 5.52
CA GLU A 71 -20.87 -9.66 4.92
C GLU A 71 -22.31 -9.25 5.26
N TYR A 72 -23.23 -9.44 4.32
CA TYR A 72 -24.65 -9.15 4.54
C TYR A 72 -25.30 -10.17 5.47
N LEU A 73 -26.11 -9.70 6.43
CA LEU A 73 -26.90 -10.60 7.27
C LEU A 73 -28.08 -11.18 6.48
N GLY A 74 -28.32 -12.48 6.68
CA GLY A 74 -29.34 -13.26 5.97
C GLY A 74 -28.91 -13.77 4.58
N VAL A 75 -27.70 -13.42 4.12
CA VAL A 75 -27.17 -13.88 2.83
C VAL A 75 -26.13 -14.97 3.08
N GLY A 76 -26.40 -16.17 2.57
CA GLY A 76 -25.48 -17.31 2.71
C GLY A 76 -24.24 -17.15 1.83
N GLY A 77 -23.10 -17.68 2.27
CA GLY A 77 -21.84 -17.60 1.50
C GLY A 77 -21.85 -18.33 0.15
N GLY A 78 -22.87 -19.16 -0.13
CA GLY A 78 -23.10 -19.76 -1.44
C GLY A 78 -24.01 -18.92 -2.36
N ASP A 79 -24.60 -17.84 -1.85
CA ASP A 79 -25.38 -16.90 -2.67
C ASP A 79 -24.40 -16.11 -3.57
N PRO A 80 -24.63 -16.04 -4.88
CA PRO A 80 -23.75 -15.33 -5.81
C PRO A 80 -23.61 -13.83 -5.51
N HIS A 81 -24.53 -13.24 -4.75
CA HIS A 81 -24.51 -11.84 -4.35
C HIS A 81 -23.92 -11.60 -2.96
N SER A 82 -23.51 -12.66 -2.24
CA SER A 82 -22.72 -12.51 -1.01
C SER A 82 -21.38 -11.83 -1.29
N VAL A 83 -20.84 -11.14 -0.28
CA VAL A 83 -19.50 -10.55 -0.38
C VAL A 83 -18.48 -11.68 -0.54
N ARG A 84 -18.67 -12.80 0.16
CA ARG A 84 -17.84 -14.01 0.02
C ARG A 84 -17.77 -14.52 -1.42
N ALA A 85 -18.92 -14.74 -2.08
CA ALA A 85 -18.95 -15.25 -3.46
C ALA A 85 -18.35 -14.25 -4.45
N THR A 86 -18.53 -12.94 -4.21
CA THR A 86 -17.90 -11.88 -5.01
C THR A 86 -16.38 -11.93 -4.87
N LEU A 87 -15.87 -12.01 -3.64
CA LEU A 87 -14.44 -12.10 -3.39
C LEU A 87 -13.83 -13.40 -3.94
N ASP A 88 -14.56 -14.53 -3.87
CA ASP A 88 -14.17 -15.80 -4.50
C ASP A 88 -13.97 -15.64 -6.02
N ARG A 89 -14.91 -14.96 -6.68
CA ARG A 89 -14.84 -14.67 -8.12
C ARG A 89 -13.67 -13.74 -8.43
N GLU A 90 -13.56 -12.61 -7.74
CA GLU A 90 -12.51 -11.60 -7.96
C GLU A 90 -11.09 -12.15 -7.70
N LEU A 91 -10.93 -13.05 -6.73
CA LEU A 91 -9.66 -13.71 -6.43
C LEU A 91 -9.38 -14.96 -7.27
N THR A 92 -10.24 -15.31 -8.25
CA THR A 92 -10.01 -16.49 -9.10
C THR A 92 -8.62 -16.41 -9.73
N GLY A 93 -7.77 -17.43 -9.51
CA GLY A 93 -6.36 -17.45 -9.96
C GLY A 93 -5.34 -16.95 -8.95
N LEU A 94 -5.77 -16.35 -7.84
CA LEU A 94 -4.94 -15.99 -6.67
C LEU A 94 -5.24 -16.94 -5.51
N ARG A 95 -4.52 -18.07 -5.45
CA ARG A 95 -4.75 -19.10 -4.42
C ARG A 95 -4.04 -18.73 -3.12
N LEU A 96 -4.72 -17.96 -2.28
CA LEU A 96 -4.25 -17.66 -0.92
C LEU A 96 -4.28 -18.92 -0.06
N GLY A 97 -3.29 -19.08 0.82
CA GLY A 97 -3.19 -20.25 1.72
C GLY A 97 -4.36 -20.40 2.66
N THR A 98 -4.84 -19.30 3.22
CA THR A 98 -6.00 -19.31 4.13
C THR A 98 -6.89 -18.09 3.86
N ARG A 99 -8.21 -18.28 3.93
CA ARG A 99 -9.19 -17.21 3.80
C ARG A 99 -10.26 -17.34 4.87
N HIS A 100 -10.55 -16.23 5.54
CA HIS A 100 -11.60 -16.14 6.55
C HIS A 100 -12.68 -15.16 6.09
N GLY A 101 -13.93 -15.62 6.08
CA GLY A 101 -15.12 -14.79 5.86
C GLY A 101 -15.98 -14.68 7.12
N LEU A 102 -16.83 -13.67 7.14
CA LEU A 102 -17.94 -13.55 8.08
C LEU A 102 -19.09 -14.47 7.61
N ASP A 103 -19.78 -15.10 8.54
CA ASP A 103 -20.99 -15.88 8.27
C ASP A 103 -22.24 -15.02 8.43
N GLY A 104 -22.75 -14.51 7.30
CA GLY A 104 -24.00 -13.76 7.24
C GLY A 104 -25.25 -14.53 7.68
N THR A 105 -25.16 -15.87 7.82
CA THR A 105 -26.26 -16.74 8.23
C THR A 105 -26.12 -17.29 9.65
N ALA A 106 -25.12 -16.82 10.40
CA ALA A 106 -24.93 -17.22 11.79
C ALA A 106 -26.21 -16.97 12.61
N PRO A 107 -26.69 -17.96 13.42
CA PRO A 107 -27.88 -17.79 14.25
C PRO A 107 -27.77 -16.65 15.27
N ASP A 108 -26.54 -16.37 15.71
CA ASP A 108 -26.17 -15.29 16.62
C ASP A 108 -25.10 -14.41 15.94
N PRO A 109 -25.48 -13.28 15.31
CA PRO A 109 -24.57 -12.37 14.64
C PRO A 109 -23.50 -11.79 15.57
N GLU A 110 -23.84 -11.56 16.85
CA GLU A 110 -22.92 -11.03 17.84
C GLU A 110 -21.84 -12.06 18.20
N ALA A 111 -22.21 -13.33 18.37
CA ALA A 111 -21.25 -14.43 18.56
C ALA A 111 -20.34 -14.61 17.33
N GLU A 112 -20.87 -14.45 16.11
CA GLU A 112 -20.07 -14.47 14.89
C GLU A 112 -19.08 -13.29 14.81
N ALA A 113 -19.51 -12.10 15.22
CA ALA A 113 -18.65 -10.92 15.31
C ALA A 113 -17.48 -11.15 16.29
N GLU A 114 -17.75 -11.73 17.45
CA GLU A 114 -16.73 -12.10 18.45
C GLU A 114 -15.76 -13.16 17.91
N ARG A 115 -16.27 -14.21 17.26
CA ARG A 115 -15.45 -15.25 16.63
C ARG A 115 -14.52 -14.65 15.58
N TYR A 116 -15.05 -13.78 14.71
CA TYR A 116 -14.26 -13.16 13.66
C TYR A 116 -13.23 -12.17 14.22
N GLN A 117 -13.60 -11.40 15.25
CA GLN A 117 -12.67 -10.52 15.95
C GLN A 117 -11.53 -11.30 16.61
N ALA A 118 -11.81 -12.46 17.22
CA ALA A 118 -10.79 -13.32 17.81
C ALA A 118 -9.75 -13.75 16.76
N LEU A 119 -10.20 -14.16 15.57
CA LEU A 119 -9.30 -14.47 14.45
C LEU A 119 -8.42 -13.28 14.07
N LEU A 120 -9.02 -12.08 13.95
CA LEU A 120 -8.29 -10.84 13.62
C LEU A 120 -7.25 -10.48 14.69
N ASP A 121 -7.56 -10.73 15.97
CA ASP A 121 -6.71 -10.40 17.11
C ASP A 121 -5.56 -11.42 17.36
N GLU A 122 -5.57 -12.60 16.72
CA GLU A 122 -4.49 -13.61 16.84
C GLU A 122 -3.10 -13.06 16.47
N ARG A 123 -3.04 -12.13 15.52
CA ARG A 123 -1.83 -11.47 15.02
C ARG A 123 -2.22 -10.22 14.26
N GLN A 124 -1.43 -9.18 14.36
CA GLN A 124 -1.63 -7.95 13.61
C GLN A 124 -1.87 -8.19 12.10
N ILE A 125 -2.86 -7.49 11.53
CA ILE A 125 -3.08 -7.38 10.08
C ILE A 125 -1.93 -6.55 9.49
N ASP A 126 -1.25 -7.07 8.47
CA ASP A 126 -0.10 -6.37 7.89
C ASP A 126 -0.53 -5.27 6.92
N LEU A 127 -1.59 -5.49 6.15
CA LEU A 127 -2.11 -4.52 5.20
C LEU A 127 -3.63 -4.60 5.14
N ALA A 128 -4.29 -3.51 5.45
CA ALA A 128 -5.72 -3.34 5.19
C ALA A 128 -5.91 -2.57 3.87
N ILE A 129 -6.48 -3.24 2.88
CA ILE A 129 -6.79 -2.62 1.58
C ILE A 129 -8.27 -2.22 1.64
N LEU A 130 -8.57 -0.97 1.30
CA LEU A 130 -9.91 -0.38 1.43
C LEU A 130 -10.30 0.29 0.12
N GLY A 131 -11.51 0.03 -0.34
CA GLY A 131 -12.17 0.89 -1.33
C GLY A 131 -12.82 2.08 -0.64
N LEU A 132 -12.92 3.22 -1.30
CA LEU A 132 -13.70 4.36 -0.81
C LEU A 132 -15.11 4.34 -1.43
N GLY A 133 -16.14 4.24 -0.60
CA GLY A 133 -17.54 4.42 -1.02
C GLY A 133 -17.85 5.87 -1.40
N ASP A 134 -18.98 6.10 -2.09
CA ASP A 134 -19.34 7.42 -2.63
C ASP A 134 -19.58 8.49 -1.54
N GLU A 135 -19.94 8.06 -0.32
CA GLU A 135 -20.12 8.92 0.87
C GLU A 135 -18.96 8.78 1.89
N ALA A 136 -17.81 8.28 1.43
CA ALA A 136 -16.65 7.94 2.26
C ALA A 136 -16.77 6.79 3.30
N PRO A 137 -17.68 5.80 3.19
CA PRO A 137 -17.50 4.57 3.95
C PRO A 137 -16.29 3.80 3.37
N VAL A 138 -15.36 3.39 4.23
CA VAL A 138 -14.20 2.55 3.86
C VAL A 138 -14.43 1.06 4.12
N VAL A 139 -15.51 0.76 4.85
CA VAL A 139 -16.15 -0.53 5.16
C VAL A 139 -17.65 -0.23 5.28
N PHE A 140 -18.53 -1.16 5.65
CA PHE A 140 -19.91 -0.82 6.04
C PHE A 140 -20.00 -0.03 7.36
N SER A 141 -19.23 1.06 7.46
CA SER A 141 -19.20 1.97 8.59
C SER A 141 -20.10 3.14 8.28
N GLU A 142 -21.30 3.11 8.86
CA GLU A 142 -22.24 4.22 8.80
C GLU A 142 -21.81 5.39 9.71
N PRO A 143 -22.36 6.60 9.50
CA PRO A 143 -22.20 7.71 10.41
C PRO A 143 -22.53 7.32 11.87
N GLY A 144 -21.60 7.55 12.78
CA GLY A 144 -21.74 7.20 14.21
C GLY A 144 -20.79 6.10 14.69
N ALA A 145 -20.10 5.40 13.78
CA ALA A 145 -19.08 4.43 14.14
C ALA A 145 -17.94 5.07 14.95
N THR A 146 -17.50 4.39 16.01
CA THR A 146 -16.47 4.90 16.90
C THR A 146 -15.10 4.28 16.63
N ALA A 147 -14.04 5.01 16.95
CA ALA A 147 -12.67 4.52 16.75
C ALA A 147 -12.32 3.24 17.52
N GLY A 148 -13.02 2.95 18.63
CA GLY A 148 -12.81 1.77 19.47
C GLY A 148 -13.60 0.54 19.04
N GLN A 149 -14.44 0.67 18.02
CA GLN A 149 -15.37 -0.38 17.60
C GLN A 149 -14.64 -1.47 16.81
N GLY A 150 -14.77 -2.73 17.27
CA GLY A 150 -14.28 -3.92 16.56
C GLY A 150 -15.28 -4.42 15.51
N VAL A 151 -15.22 -5.71 15.19
CA VAL A 151 -16.26 -6.35 14.35
C VAL A 151 -17.62 -6.19 15.03
N HIS A 152 -18.63 -5.79 14.25
CA HIS A 152 -19.97 -5.55 14.78
C HIS A 152 -21.04 -5.68 13.69
N ARG A 153 -22.29 -5.79 14.15
CA ARG A 153 -23.49 -5.67 13.33
C ARG A 153 -23.83 -4.21 13.08
N VAL A 154 -24.17 -3.89 11.83
CA VAL A 154 -24.56 -2.55 11.39
C VAL A 154 -25.88 -2.61 10.60
N THR A 155 -26.71 -1.60 10.74
CA THR A 155 -27.89 -1.38 9.88
C THR A 155 -27.49 -0.52 8.70
N LEU A 156 -27.76 -0.98 7.48
CA LEU A 156 -27.39 -0.30 6.24
C LEU A 156 -28.40 0.80 5.92
N GLU A 157 -27.93 2.04 5.73
CA GLU A 157 -28.81 3.15 5.33
C GLU A 157 -29.34 2.97 3.90
N ARG A 158 -28.51 2.39 3.03
CA ARG A 158 -28.83 2.08 1.64
C ARG A 158 -28.60 0.59 1.39
N PRO A 159 -29.65 -0.25 1.51
CA PRO A 159 -29.57 -1.67 1.19
C PRO A 159 -29.03 -1.88 -0.22
N ALA A 160 -28.03 -2.73 -0.39
CA ALA A 160 -27.53 -3.10 -1.70
C ALA A 160 -28.60 -3.93 -2.42
N ILE A 161 -29.36 -3.28 -3.32
CA ILE A 161 -30.46 -3.91 -4.07
C ILE A 161 -29.95 -5.12 -4.85
N GLU A 162 -28.72 -5.03 -5.36
CA GLU A 162 -28.02 -6.10 -6.09
C GLU A 162 -27.57 -7.25 -5.19
N ALA A 163 -27.48 -7.05 -3.86
CA ALA A 163 -27.18 -8.10 -2.89
C ALA A 163 -28.41 -8.96 -2.51
N GLY A 164 -29.61 -8.54 -2.96
CA GLY A 164 -30.85 -9.31 -2.85
C GLY A 164 -31.38 -9.70 -4.22
N SER A 165 -32.39 -10.56 -4.26
CA SER A 165 -33.18 -10.85 -5.47
C SER A 165 -34.14 -9.69 -5.81
N GLY A 166 -33.65 -8.46 -5.79
CA GLY A 166 -34.40 -7.21 -5.97
C GLY A 166 -34.60 -6.41 -4.68
N ALA A 167 -35.13 -5.19 -4.82
CA ALA A 167 -35.16 -4.17 -3.75
C ALA A 167 -35.91 -4.60 -2.47
N ALA A 168 -36.91 -5.48 -2.61
CA ALA A 168 -37.67 -6.00 -1.46
C ALA A 168 -36.87 -6.99 -0.60
N ASN A 169 -35.88 -7.66 -1.19
CA ASN A 169 -35.04 -8.69 -0.56
C ASN A 169 -33.62 -8.20 -0.29
N ALA A 170 -33.38 -6.89 -0.44
CA ALA A 170 -32.09 -6.29 -0.17
C ALA A 170 -31.76 -6.40 1.33
N PRO A 171 -30.58 -6.92 1.71
CA PRO A 171 -30.17 -7.00 3.10
C PRO A 171 -30.17 -5.62 3.75
N ARG A 172 -30.77 -5.53 4.95
CA ARG A 172 -30.84 -4.28 5.72
C ARG A 172 -29.76 -4.16 6.76
N GLU A 173 -29.03 -5.24 7.01
CA GLU A 173 -28.01 -5.32 8.04
C GLU A 173 -26.83 -6.13 7.53
N ALA A 174 -25.67 -5.90 8.13
CA ALA A 174 -24.43 -6.57 7.79
C ALA A 174 -23.56 -6.76 9.03
N LEU A 175 -22.60 -7.67 8.95
CA LEU A 175 -21.43 -7.70 9.83
C LEU A 175 -20.28 -7.01 9.13
N THR A 176 -19.49 -6.23 9.86
CA THR A 176 -18.35 -5.49 9.28
C THR A 176 -17.21 -5.36 10.27
N VAL A 177 -15.98 -5.31 9.76
CA VAL A 177 -14.81 -4.93 10.56
C VAL A 177 -14.91 -3.47 10.99
N GLY A 178 -14.70 -3.21 12.27
CA GLY A 178 -14.73 -1.84 12.78
C GLY A 178 -13.40 -1.09 12.65
N LEU A 179 -13.44 0.21 12.92
CA LEU A 179 -12.28 1.09 12.87
C LEU A 179 -11.15 0.67 13.82
N ARG A 180 -11.45 -0.02 14.93
CA ARG A 180 -10.39 -0.56 15.83
C ARG A 180 -9.47 -1.51 15.07
N THR A 181 -10.04 -2.41 14.28
CA THR A 181 -9.28 -3.38 13.48
C THR A 181 -8.46 -2.66 12.41
N LEU A 182 -9.07 -1.70 11.70
CA LEU A 182 -8.38 -0.93 10.65
C LEU A 182 -7.23 -0.09 11.21
N ARG A 183 -7.42 0.56 12.36
CA ARG A 183 -6.39 1.36 13.03
C ARG A 183 -5.28 0.51 13.68
N ALA A 184 -5.56 -0.75 13.97
CA ALA A 184 -4.58 -1.69 14.51
C ALA A 184 -3.73 -2.37 13.41
N ALA A 185 -4.16 -2.29 12.14
CA ALA A 185 -3.38 -2.78 11.02
C ALA A 185 -2.00 -2.10 10.97
N ARG A 186 -0.99 -2.78 10.43
CA ARG A 186 0.35 -2.19 10.28
C ARG A 186 0.36 -1.10 9.23
N GLU A 187 -0.35 -1.32 8.13
CA GLU A 187 -0.49 -0.40 6.99
C GLU A 187 -1.95 -0.40 6.53
N VAL A 188 -2.40 0.75 6.03
CA VAL A 188 -3.72 0.92 5.42
C VAL A 188 -3.54 1.54 4.04
N LEU A 189 -4.12 0.90 3.03
CA LEU A 189 -4.09 1.33 1.64
C LEU A 189 -5.52 1.64 1.18
N VAL A 190 -5.79 2.90 0.87
CA VAL A 190 -7.12 3.35 0.42
C VAL A 190 -7.09 3.63 -1.08
N LEU A 191 -8.03 3.04 -1.81
CA LEU A 191 -8.18 3.14 -3.25
C LEU A 191 -9.43 3.97 -3.59
N ALA A 192 -9.25 5.06 -4.33
CA ALA A 192 -10.34 5.93 -4.77
C ALA A 192 -10.20 6.30 -6.25
N ALA A 193 -11.06 5.77 -7.11
CA ALA A 193 -10.99 6.01 -8.54
C ALA A 193 -12.32 6.55 -9.10
N GLY A 194 -12.23 7.60 -9.91
CA GLY A 194 -13.35 8.24 -10.58
C GLY A 194 -13.96 9.41 -9.82
N GLU A 195 -14.66 10.27 -10.55
CA GLU A 195 -15.26 11.51 -10.04
C GLU A 195 -16.26 11.29 -8.91
N ALA A 196 -16.98 10.15 -8.93
CA ALA A 196 -17.93 9.78 -7.87
C ALA A 196 -17.27 9.71 -6.48
N LYS A 197 -15.95 9.56 -6.39
CA LYS A 197 -15.20 9.49 -5.13
C LYS A 197 -14.71 10.84 -4.63
N ALA A 198 -14.91 11.93 -5.38
CA ALA A 198 -14.26 13.21 -5.08
C ALA A 198 -14.77 13.85 -3.77
N GLU A 199 -16.08 13.85 -3.54
CA GLU A 199 -16.65 14.36 -2.29
C GLU A 199 -16.25 13.50 -1.09
N ALA A 200 -16.34 12.17 -1.23
CA ALA A 200 -15.88 11.22 -0.21
C ALA A 200 -14.41 11.44 0.14
N LEU A 201 -13.53 11.58 -0.86
CA LEU A 201 -12.10 11.76 -0.64
C LEU A 201 -11.80 13.10 0.05
N HIS A 202 -12.50 14.17 -0.36
CA HIS A 202 -12.42 15.46 0.31
C HIS A 202 -12.90 15.39 1.76
N ALA A 203 -14.06 14.79 2.02
CA ALA A 203 -14.58 14.60 3.38
C ALA A 203 -13.63 13.73 4.22
N MET A 204 -13.09 12.66 3.64
CA MET A 204 -12.15 11.76 4.29
C MET A 204 -10.84 12.45 4.65
N LEU A 205 -10.35 13.43 3.88
CA LEU A 205 -8.99 13.98 4.05
C LEU A 205 -8.93 15.42 4.59
N GLU A 206 -9.86 16.27 4.16
CA GLU A 206 -9.87 17.71 4.41
C GLU A 206 -11.09 18.15 5.24
N GLY A 207 -12.16 17.34 5.28
CA GLY A 207 -13.36 17.60 6.10
C GLY A 207 -13.13 17.45 7.62
N ALA A 208 -14.16 17.71 8.43
CA ALA A 208 -14.08 17.53 9.88
C ALA A 208 -13.91 16.04 10.24
N ALA A 209 -12.89 15.73 11.03
CA ALA A 209 -12.68 14.35 11.48
C ALA A 209 -13.70 13.97 12.56
N GLY A 210 -14.31 12.80 12.44
CA GLY A 210 -15.28 12.34 13.43
C GLY A 210 -16.16 11.19 12.96
N PRO A 211 -17.07 10.70 13.83
CA PRO A 211 -17.97 9.59 13.53
C PRO A 211 -18.89 9.83 12.33
N ALA A 212 -19.15 11.08 11.96
CA ALA A 212 -19.94 11.42 10.76
C ALA A 212 -19.23 11.04 9.44
N VAL A 213 -17.90 10.97 9.45
CA VAL A 213 -17.08 10.52 8.31
C VAL A 213 -16.06 9.52 8.85
N PRO A 214 -16.42 8.26 9.10
CA PRO A 214 -15.57 7.29 9.80
C PRO A 214 -14.17 7.13 9.18
N ALA A 215 -14.05 7.21 7.85
CA ALA A 215 -12.77 7.15 7.13
C ALA A 215 -11.79 8.27 7.55
N SER A 216 -12.30 9.43 7.99
CA SER A 216 -11.46 10.53 8.50
C SER A 216 -10.66 10.14 9.74
N LEU A 217 -11.14 9.16 10.52
CA LEU A 217 -10.46 8.65 11.71
C LEU A 217 -9.23 7.80 11.37
N LEU A 218 -9.04 7.44 10.10
CA LEU A 218 -7.82 6.81 9.61
C LEU A 218 -6.69 7.80 9.36
N ARG A 219 -6.95 9.12 9.28
CA ARG A 219 -5.89 10.14 9.09
C ARG A 219 -4.80 10.07 10.16
N ASP A 220 -5.17 9.67 11.37
CA ASP A 220 -4.27 9.53 12.52
C ASP A 220 -3.51 8.21 12.53
N HIS A 221 -3.71 7.35 11.53
CA HIS A 221 -2.94 6.13 11.40
C HIS A 221 -1.52 6.45 10.91
N PRO A 222 -0.46 5.89 11.53
CA PRO A 222 0.93 6.24 11.21
C PRO A 222 1.39 5.78 9.82
N ALA A 223 0.64 4.91 9.16
CA ALA A 223 0.96 4.35 7.85
C ALA A 223 -0.31 4.19 6.99
N VAL A 224 -0.95 5.32 6.64
CA VAL A 224 -2.00 5.36 5.62
C VAL A 224 -1.42 5.87 4.32
N THR A 225 -1.67 5.12 3.25
CA THR A 225 -1.42 5.55 1.87
C THR A 225 -2.76 5.63 1.14
N VAL A 226 -3.04 6.78 0.54
CA VAL A 226 -4.22 6.96 -0.31
C VAL A 226 -3.78 7.07 -1.75
N ILE A 227 -4.32 6.23 -2.63
CA ILE A 227 -4.09 6.29 -4.07
C ILE A 227 -5.39 6.68 -4.75
N CYS A 228 -5.35 7.74 -5.55
CA CYS A 228 -6.50 8.18 -6.29
C CYS A 228 -6.15 8.69 -7.68
N ASP A 229 -7.11 8.70 -8.59
CA ASP A 229 -6.93 9.33 -9.89
C ASP A 229 -7.20 10.84 -9.83
N ALA A 230 -6.93 11.54 -10.94
CA ALA A 230 -7.15 12.98 -11.02
C ALA A 230 -8.62 13.38 -10.81
N ALA A 231 -9.58 12.56 -11.26
CA ALA A 231 -11.00 12.84 -11.09
C ALA A 231 -11.43 12.72 -9.62
N ALA A 232 -11.01 11.67 -8.91
CA ALA A 232 -11.26 11.54 -7.48
C ALA A 232 -10.55 12.65 -6.67
N ALA A 233 -9.41 13.15 -7.13
CA ALA A 233 -8.69 14.24 -6.46
C ALA A 233 -9.27 15.65 -6.70
N ALA A 234 -10.30 15.80 -7.56
CA ALA A 234 -10.75 17.09 -8.08
C ALA A 234 -11.22 18.10 -7.01
N ARG A 235 -11.66 17.60 -5.85
CA ARG A 235 -12.13 18.42 -4.70
C ARG A 235 -11.05 18.68 -3.65
N LEU A 236 -9.87 18.07 -3.77
CA LEU A 236 -8.80 18.25 -2.81
C LEU A 236 -8.07 19.56 -3.04
N SER A 237 -7.64 20.20 -1.94
CA SER A 237 -6.83 21.40 -1.95
C SER A 237 -5.57 21.20 -2.80
N PRO A 238 -5.21 22.14 -3.69
CA PRO A 238 -4.11 21.94 -4.62
C PRO A 238 -2.77 21.84 -3.89
N VAL A 239 -1.93 20.91 -4.35
CA VAL A 239 -0.54 20.73 -3.87
C VAL A 239 0.36 20.69 -5.09
N ALA A 240 1.39 21.54 -5.14
CA ALA A 240 2.27 21.69 -6.32
C ALA A 240 2.88 20.35 -6.79
N GLY A 241 3.19 19.46 -5.83
CA GLY A 241 3.71 18.13 -6.10
C GLY A 241 2.75 17.21 -6.88
N ARG A 242 1.43 17.44 -6.87
CA ARG A 242 0.41 16.54 -7.48
C ARG A 242 0.31 16.57 -9.00
N ALA A 243 0.96 17.52 -9.70
CA ALA A 243 1.04 17.51 -11.18
C ALA A 243 2.45 17.33 -11.78
N SER A 244 3.53 17.51 -11.00
CA SER A 244 4.93 17.09 -11.28
C SER A 244 5.12 15.74 -12.03
N ASP A 245 6.03 15.70 -12.97
CA ASP A 245 6.51 14.47 -13.63
C ASP A 245 7.76 13.89 -12.96
N ARG A 246 8.06 14.31 -11.73
CA ARG A 246 9.27 13.96 -10.99
C ARG A 246 8.94 13.13 -9.76
N LEU A 247 9.78 12.15 -9.46
CA LEU A 247 9.65 11.29 -8.29
C LEU A 247 11.03 11.13 -7.64
N VAL A 248 11.08 11.03 -6.32
CA VAL A 248 12.34 10.76 -5.60
C VAL A 248 12.38 9.30 -5.14
N VAL A 249 13.50 8.62 -5.35
CA VAL A 249 13.78 7.28 -4.81
C VAL A 249 14.82 7.42 -3.71
N VAL A 250 14.48 7.02 -2.49
CA VAL A 250 15.41 7.02 -1.35
C VAL A 250 15.83 5.58 -1.09
N LEU A 251 17.09 5.29 -1.37
CA LEU A 251 17.61 3.94 -1.21
C LEU A 251 17.75 3.58 0.26
N GLY A 252 17.22 2.42 0.65
CA GLY A 252 17.61 1.74 1.89
C GLY A 252 19.02 1.16 1.76
N HIS A 253 19.73 1.15 2.88
CA HIS A 253 21.00 0.47 3.03
C HIS A 253 21.15 0.05 4.50
N ARG A 254 21.05 -1.25 4.73
CA ARG A 254 21.39 -1.84 6.02
C ARG A 254 22.90 -1.81 6.20
N GLU A 255 23.35 -1.24 7.31
CA GLU A 255 24.72 -1.38 7.81
C GLU A 255 24.86 -2.73 8.52
N PRO A 256 25.61 -3.71 7.99
CA PRO A 256 25.64 -5.07 8.55
C PRO A 256 26.23 -5.14 9.97
N LEU A 257 27.04 -4.14 10.35
CA LEU A 257 27.92 -4.18 11.52
C LEU A 257 27.41 -3.36 12.73
N VAL A 258 26.26 -2.68 12.62
CA VAL A 258 25.91 -1.60 13.56
C VAL A 258 24.80 -1.95 14.57
N SER A 259 23.90 -2.89 14.30
CA SER A 259 22.91 -3.30 15.31
C SER A 259 22.22 -4.65 15.02
N PRO A 260 21.98 -5.51 16.03
CA PRO A 260 21.13 -6.70 15.93
C PRO A 260 19.63 -6.37 15.85
N GLU A 261 19.20 -5.19 16.35
CA GLU A 261 17.86 -4.65 16.11
C GLU A 261 17.84 -3.88 14.78
N HIS A 262 16.86 -4.15 13.91
CA HIS A 262 16.71 -3.43 12.64
C HIS A 262 16.17 -2.02 12.89
N ARG A 263 17.08 -1.08 13.22
CA ARG A 263 16.80 0.37 13.31
C ARG A 263 17.32 1.07 12.06
N ILE A 264 16.59 2.07 11.57
CA ILE A 264 17.02 2.91 10.44
C ILE A 264 18.40 3.51 10.74
N SER A 265 19.31 3.28 9.80
CA SER A 265 20.72 3.66 9.97
C SER A 265 20.89 5.19 9.89
N ALA A 266 22.01 5.69 10.44
CA ALA A 266 22.34 7.11 10.31
C ALA A 266 22.53 7.50 8.84
N HIS A 267 23.10 6.60 8.03
CA HIS A 267 23.23 6.81 6.59
C HIS A 267 21.87 6.88 5.86
N SER A 268 20.91 6.04 6.23
CA SER A 268 19.55 6.09 5.68
C SER A 268 18.81 7.36 6.07
N ARG A 269 18.93 7.82 7.32
CA ARG A 269 18.42 9.14 7.73
C ARG A 269 19.06 10.28 6.94
N ALA A 270 20.38 10.23 6.70
CA ALA A 270 21.07 11.24 5.90
C ALA A 270 20.57 11.28 4.44
N ARG A 271 20.21 10.14 3.86
CA ARG A 271 19.57 10.06 2.54
C ARG A 271 18.14 10.58 2.58
N MET A 272 17.35 10.20 3.58
CA MET A 272 16.00 10.71 3.77
C MET A 272 16.00 12.24 3.87
N PHE A 273 16.81 12.83 4.76
CA PHE A 273 16.94 14.29 4.91
C PHE A 273 17.27 15.00 3.57
N ARG A 274 18.12 14.38 2.75
CA ARG A 274 18.51 14.91 1.44
C ARG A 274 17.39 14.83 0.40
N ALA A 275 16.57 13.80 0.49
CA ALA A 275 15.35 13.68 -0.30
C ALA A 275 14.32 14.72 0.14
N GLU A 276 14.17 14.95 1.45
CA GLU A 276 13.26 15.96 1.99
C GLU A 276 13.66 17.37 1.54
N GLU A 277 14.96 17.73 1.62
CA GLU A 277 15.48 18.98 1.05
C GLU A 277 15.12 19.10 -0.44
N ALA A 278 15.23 18.02 -1.21
CA ALA A 278 14.89 18.03 -2.63
C ALA A 278 13.40 18.25 -2.89
N CYS A 279 12.53 17.62 -2.09
CA CYS A 279 11.09 17.79 -2.20
C CYS A 279 10.63 19.20 -1.80
N LEU A 280 11.38 19.89 -0.93
CA LEU A 280 11.09 21.27 -0.55
C LEU A 280 11.54 22.28 -1.61
N THR A 281 12.58 21.96 -2.39
CA THR A 281 13.07 22.83 -3.48
C THR A 281 12.37 22.59 -4.80
N ASP A 282 11.98 21.34 -5.06
CA ASP A 282 11.44 20.90 -6.33
C ASP A 282 10.14 20.12 -6.08
N PRO A 283 9.04 20.45 -6.79
CA PRO A 283 7.78 19.73 -6.62
C PRO A 283 7.96 18.27 -7.07
N MET A 284 7.75 17.34 -6.15
CA MET A 284 7.82 15.89 -6.40
C MET A 284 6.42 15.29 -6.30
N ARG A 285 6.11 14.33 -7.19
CA ARG A 285 4.86 13.56 -7.15
C ARG A 285 4.76 12.68 -5.93
N ALA A 286 5.85 11.99 -5.62
CA ALA A 286 5.93 11.06 -4.51
C ALA A 286 7.40 10.82 -4.14
N ALA A 287 7.58 10.18 -2.99
CA ALA A 287 8.83 9.55 -2.58
C ALA A 287 8.66 8.03 -2.53
N VAL A 288 9.48 7.29 -3.28
CA VAL A 288 9.60 5.84 -3.14
C VAL A 288 10.73 5.55 -2.17
N LEU A 289 10.38 4.96 -1.04
CA LEU A 289 11.31 4.61 0.03
C LEU A 289 11.61 3.12 -0.08
N THR A 290 12.86 2.73 -0.27
CA THR A 290 13.23 1.32 -0.47
C THR A 290 13.94 0.72 0.73
N GLY A 291 13.90 -0.61 0.85
CA GLY A 291 14.71 -1.36 1.80
C GLY A 291 13.89 -2.30 2.68
N TYR A 292 14.50 -3.43 3.02
CA TYR A 292 13.87 -4.57 3.68
C TYR A 292 14.15 -4.67 5.20
N THR A 293 13.73 -5.77 5.82
CA THR A 293 14.10 -6.21 7.19
C THR A 293 14.40 -7.71 7.21
N GLN A 294 15.29 -8.15 8.10
CA GLN A 294 15.54 -9.58 8.39
C GLN A 294 14.91 -10.07 9.70
N THR A 295 14.38 -9.17 10.53
CA THR A 295 13.99 -9.46 11.91
C THR A 295 12.47 -9.56 12.10
N GLY A 296 11.69 -9.54 11.01
CA GLY A 296 10.21 -9.51 11.05
C GLY A 296 9.60 -8.20 11.55
N GLY A 297 10.42 -7.27 12.06
CA GLY A 297 10.01 -5.92 12.48
C GLY A 297 9.63 -5.00 11.32
N LEU A 298 9.78 -3.70 11.50
CA LEU A 298 9.63 -2.74 10.40
C LEU A 298 10.86 -2.80 9.50
N SER A 299 10.64 -2.85 8.20
CA SER A 299 11.63 -2.62 7.16
C SER A 299 12.23 -1.22 7.26
N GLU A 300 13.38 -1.04 6.61
CA GLU A 300 14.01 0.28 6.57
C GLU A 300 13.14 1.30 5.83
N ALA A 301 12.46 0.87 4.76
CA ALA A 301 11.48 1.71 4.05
C ALA A 301 10.32 2.16 4.95
N GLU A 302 9.74 1.26 5.75
CA GLU A 302 8.67 1.61 6.69
C GLU A 302 9.15 2.55 7.81
N GLN A 303 10.39 2.39 8.27
CA GLN A 303 10.96 3.31 9.25
C GLN A 303 11.19 4.70 8.64
N MET A 304 11.72 4.77 7.41
CA MET A 304 11.81 6.03 6.66
C MET A 304 10.44 6.67 6.46
N GLN A 305 9.40 5.88 6.17
CA GLN A 305 8.04 6.38 6.00
C GLN A 305 7.50 7.02 7.29
N ARG A 306 7.75 6.40 8.44
CA ARG A 306 7.31 6.93 9.75
C ARG A 306 8.07 8.20 10.16
N GLU A 307 9.33 8.33 9.74
CA GLU A 307 10.15 9.52 10.01
C GLU A 307 10.01 10.62 8.92
N TRP A 308 9.24 10.39 7.85
CA TRP A 308 9.08 11.33 6.74
C TRP A 308 8.29 12.59 7.13
N THR A 309 8.85 13.77 6.82
CA THR A 309 8.32 15.05 7.32
C THR A 309 7.78 15.98 6.24
N VAL A 310 7.94 15.68 4.96
CA VAL A 310 7.56 16.62 3.89
C VAL A 310 6.05 16.60 3.66
N PRO A 311 5.34 17.71 3.95
CA PRO A 311 3.91 17.77 3.71
C PRO A 311 3.59 17.73 2.22
N GLY A 312 2.53 17.01 1.85
CA GLY A 312 2.03 17.00 0.46
C GLY A 312 2.85 16.17 -0.53
N VAL A 313 3.96 15.54 -0.09
CA VAL A 313 4.68 14.53 -0.88
C VAL A 313 4.39 13.15 -0.29
N PRO A 314 3.49 12.36 -0.91
CA PRO A 314 3.16 11.03 -0.42
C PRO A 314 4.36 10.10 -0.52
N THR A 315 4.47 9.19 0.45
CA THR A 315 5.47 8.13 0.46
C THR A 315 4.85 6.81 0.03
N VAL A 316 5.59 6.05 -0.77
CA VAL A 316 5.28 4.67 -1.13
C VAL A 316 6.49 3.83 -0.81
N THR A 317 6.29 2.69 -0.16
CA THR A 317 7.39 1.86 0.35
C THR A 317 7.57 0.61 -0.50
N GLU A 318 8.81 0.38 -0.94
CA GLU A 318 9.30 -0.86 -1.55
C GLU A 318 10.09 -1.61 -0.47
N VAL A 319 9.56 -2.73 0.02
CA VAL A 319 10.06 -3.41 1.24
C VAL A 319 10.68 -4.78 0.96
N ALA A 320 10.67 -5.22 -0.30
CA ALA A 320 11.14 -6.54 -0.72
C ALA A 320 12.59 -6.53 -1.20
N GLY A 321 13.16 -5.39 -1.61
CA GLY A 321 14.53 -5.31 -2.09
C GLY A 321 15.58 -5.50 -0.99
N HIS A 322 16.43 -6.52 -1.14
CA HIS A 322 17.48 -6.86 -0.16
C HIS A 322 18.80 -6.12 -0.40
N ASN A 323 19.00 -5.62 -1.60
CA ASN A 323 20.23 -4.97 -2.06
C ASN A 323 19.89 -3.86 -3.07
N THR A 324 20.90 -3.10 -3.49
CA THR A 324 20.71 -1.98 -4.42
C THR A 324 20.12 -2.40 -5.78
N ALA A 325 20.48 -3.58 -6.29
CA ALA A 325 19.97 -4.09 -7.57
C ALA A 325 18.48 -4.40 -7.49
N GLU A 326 18.05 -5.07 -6.43
CA GLU A 326 16.65 -5.38 -6.17
C GLU A 326 15.83 -4.13 -5.83
N ASN A 327 16.37 -3.21 -5.02
CA ASN A 327 15.71 -1.93 -4.75
C ASN A 327 15.42 -1.17 -6.06
N ALA A 328 16.37 -1.16 -7.00
CA ALA A 328 16.17 -0.56 -8.32
C ALA A 328 15.15 -1.34 -9.16
N SER A 329 15.24 -2.67 -9.21
CA SER A 329 14.34 -3.47 -10.05
C SER A 329 12.91 -3.52 -9.52
N ARG A 330 12.68 -3.46 -8.21
CA ARG A 330 11.36 -3.49 -7.57
C ARG A 330 10.68 -2.13 -7.51
N SER A 331 11.45 -1.03 -7.45
CA SER A 331 10.87 0.32 -7.53
C SER A 331 10.48 0.72 -8.96
N LEU A 332 11.06 0.11 -9.99
CA LEU A 332 10.75 0.41 -11.39
C LEU A 332 9.27 0.12 -11.77
N PRO A 333 8.72 -1.10 -11.57
CA PRO A 333 7.30 -1.38 -11.83
C PRO A 333 6.37 -0.43 -11.09
N LEU A 334 6.68 -0.15 -9.81
CA LEU A 334 5.91 0.80 -9.01
C LEU A 334 5.89 2.20 -9.64
N ILE A 335 7.03 2.72 -10.09
CA ILE A 335 7.11 4.04 -10.73
C ILE A 335 6.37 4.05 -12.08
N VAL A 336 6.47 2.98 -12.86
CA VAL A 336 5.73 2.89 -14.12
C VAL A 336 4.22 2.77 -13.89
N ALA A 337 3.79 2.04 -12.86
CA ALA A 337 2.38 1.94 -12.46
C ALA A 337 1.79 3.28 -12.05
N ILE A 338 2.53 4.07 -11.24
CA ILE A 338 2.15 5.46 -10.88
C ILE A 338 1.86 6.29 -12.12
N GLY A 339 2.71 6.17 -13.15
CA GLY A 339 2.53 6.85 -14.42
C GLY A 339 2.82 8.35 -14.38
N GLY A 340 2.96 8.95 -15.56
CA GLY A 340 3.23 10.39 -15.69
C GLY A 340 4.60 10.85 -15.19
N ILE A 341 5.47 9.94 -14.72
CA ILE A 341 6.84 10.24 -14.30
C ILE A 341 7.77 10.24 -15.51
N ARG A 342 8.62 11.27 -15.62
CA ARG A 342 9.68 11.42 -16.62
C ARG A 342 11.06 11.54 -16.00
N GLU A 343 11.15 11.95 -14.74
CA GLU A 343 12.42 12.09 -14.02
C GLU A 343 12.36 11.42 -12.66
N VAL A 344 13.37 10.60 -12.37
CA VAL A 344 13.55 9.92 -11.09
C VAL A 344 14.82 10.45 -10.44
N LEU A 345 14.66 11.19 -9.35
CA LEU A 345 15.77 11.62 -8.51
C LEU A 345 16.16 10.50 -7.56
N VAL A 346 17.31 9.86 -7.77
CA VAL A 346 17.81 8.81 -6.89
C VAL A 346 18.70 9.44 -5.81
N VAL A 347 18.26 9.33 -4.56
CA VAL A 347 18.99 9.77 -3.39
C VAL A 347 19.73 8.58 -2.80
N THR A 348 21.05 8.65 -2.86
CA THR A 348 21.97 7.58 -2.50
C THR A 348 23.10 8.10 -1.61
N SER A 349 23.95 7.22 -1.11
CA SER A 349 25.21 7.63 -0.44
C SER A 349 26.33 7.74 -1.47
N LEU A 350 27.33 8.59 -1.22
CA LEU A 350 28.46 8.80 -2.14
C LEU A 350 29.21 7.52 -2.55
N TRP A 351 29.26 6.50 -1.68
CA TRP A 351 29.98 5.25 -1.92
C TRP A 351 29.17 4.19 -2.69
N HIS A 352 27.87 4.39 -2.95
CA HIS A 352 27.08 3.46 -3.77
C HIS A 352 27.41 3.61 -5.26
N LEU A 353 28.65 3.28 -5.63
CA LEU A 353 29.20 3.44 -6.98
C LEU A 353 28.44 2.61 -8.03
N ARG A 354 27.81 1.51 -7.60
CA ARG A 354 27.05 0.60 -8.47
C ARG A 354 25.62 1.07 -8.75
N ALA A 355 25.09 2.01 -7.96
CA ALA A 355 23.70 2.45 -8.12
C ALA A 355 23.37 2.96 -9.53
N PRO A 356 24.19 3.80 -10.19
CA PRO A 356 23.94 4.20 -11.58
C PRO A 356 23.79 3.04 -12.56
N PHE A 357 24.55 1.96 -12.37
CA PHE A 357 24.47 0.78 -13.22
C PHE A 357 23.15 0.01 -13.05
N PHE A 358 22.63 -0.06 -11.82
CA PHE A 358 21.37 -0.75 -11.52
C PHE A 358 20.14 0.05 -11.95
N PHE A 359 20.20 1.38 -11.93
CA PHE A 359 19.13 2.25 -12.39
C PHE A 359 19.17 2.52 -13.90
N ALA A 360 20.26 2.18 -14.60
CA ALA A 360 20.36 2.35 -16.06
C ALA A 360 19.17 1.80 -16.88
N PRO A 361 18.52 0.66 -16.52
CA PRO A 361 17.34 0.15 -17.23
C PRO A 361 16.14 1.10 -17.26
N TYR A 362 16.05 2.07 -16.34
CA TYR A 362 14.95 3.05 -16.27
C TYR A 362 14.80 3.84 -17.58
N ALA A 363 15.91 4.10 -18.27
CA ALA A 363 15.89 4.79 -19.56
C ALA A 363 15.07 4.02 -20.63
N GLY A 364 15.03 2.69 -20.55
CA GLY A 364 14.20 1.85 -21.44
C GLY A 364 12.69 2.05 -21.25
N TYR A 365 12.29 2.65 -20.12
CA TYR A 365 10.90 3.00 -19.80
C TYR A 365 10.63 4.51 -19.91
N GLY A 366 11.54 5.26 -20.55
CA GLY A 366 11.40 6.71 -20.74
C GLY A 366 11.70 7.55 -19.50
N LEU A 367 12.30 6.95 -18.46
CA LEU A 367 12.62 7.63 -17.20
C LEU A 367 14.06 8.16 -17.22
N ARG A 368 14.23 9.46 -17.00
CA ARG A 368 15.55 10.08 -16.79
C ARG A 368 15.94 9.97 -15.34
N THR A 369 17.13 9.46 -15.05
CA THR A 369 17.63 9.35 -13.67
C THR A 369 18.55 10.52 -13.33
N ALA A 370 18.22 11.27 -12.28
CA ALA A 370 19.09 12.27 -11.67
C ALA A 370 19.65 11.73 -10.35
N TRP A 371 20.80 12.22 -9.91
CA TRP A 371 21.50 11.71 -8.74
C TRP A 371 21.74 12.81 -7.72
N ARG A 372 21.36 12.57 -6.47
CA ARG A 372 21.63 13.49 -5.36
C ARG A 372 22.25 12.72 -4.20
N PRO A 373 23.59 12.71 -4.08
CA PRO A 373 24.24 11.98 -3.01
C PRO A 373 24.04 12.69 -1.66
N ALA A 374 23.82 11.90 -0.61
CA ALA A 374 23.83 12.39 0.75
C ALA A 374 25.25 12.68 1.23
N ARG A 375 25.37 13.65 2.14
CA ARG A 375 26.66 13.97 2.76
C ARG A 375 27.16 12.72 3.51
N PRO A 376 28.45 12.36 3.33
CA PRO A 376 28.99 11.18 3.98
C PRO A 376 29.09 11.44 5.48
N LEU A 377 28.64 10.47 6.29
CA LEU A 377 28.88 10.49 7.74
C LEU A 377 30.27 9.91 8.05
N ARG A 378 30.78 10.13 9.25
CA ARG A 378 32.06 9.54 9.69
C ARG A 378 32.02 8.00 9.55
N HIS A 379 33.17 7.39 9.28
CA HIS A 379 33.34 5.92 9.15
C HIS A 379 32.82 5.25 7.86
N TRP A 380 32.50 5.99 6.79
CA TRP A 380 32.02 5.41 5.52
C TRP A 380 33.03 4.56 4.73
N GLY A 381 34.33 4.59 5.06
CA GLY A 381 35.39 3.95 4.27
C GLY A 381 35.23 2.44 4.11
N HIS A 382 34.77 1.73 5.15
CA HIS A 382 34.51 0.28 5.08
C HIS A 382 33.36 -0.05 4.12
N LEU A 383 32.34 0.81 4.02
CA LEU A 383 31.23 0.65 3.08
C LEU A 383 31.68 0.85 1.63
N LEU A 384 32.64 1.74 1.38
CA LEU A 384 33.25 1.87 0.05
C LEU A 384 34.02 0.61 -0.33
N VAL A 385 34.80 0.05 0.60
CA VAL A 385 35.54 -1.20 0.35
C VAL A 385 34.57 -2.35 0.02
N GLU A 386 33.47 -2.46 0.76
CA GLU A 386 32.42 -3.45 0.49
C GLU A 386 31.77 -3.25 -0.89
N GLU A 387 31.45 -2.00 -1.26
CA GLU A 387 30.89 -1.69 -2.58
C GLU A 387 31.86 -2.01 -3.72
N LEU A 388 33.15 -1.71 -3.57
CA LEU A 388 34.18 -2.04 -4.54
C LEU A 388 34.35 -3.55 -4.69
N ALA A 389 34.31 -4.30 -3.59
CA ALA A 389 34.42 -5.76 -3.60
C ALA A 389 33.26 -6.43 -4.38
N LYS A 390 32.08 -5.80 -4.42
CA LYS A 390 30.90 -6.31 -5.14
C LYS A 390 30.81 -5.85 -6.60
N LEU A 391 31.72 -5.02 -7.09
CA LEU A 391 31.72 -4.56 -8.49
C LEU A 391 31.73 -5.71 -9.51
N PRO A 392 32.56 -6.77 -9.36
CA PRO A 392 32.59 -7.86 -10.35
C PRO A 392 31.27 -8.62 -10.48
N ALA A 393 30.48 -8.69 -9.40
CA ALA A 393 29.19 -9.38 -9.38
C ALA A 393 28.02 -8.54 -9.93
N ALA A 394 28.20 -7.23 -10.10
CA ALA A 394 27.11 -6.31 -10.46
C ALA A 394 26.33 -6.71 -11.73
N PRO A 395 26.97 -7.17 -12.84
CA PRO A 395 26.23 -7.61 -14.03
C PRO A 395 25.29 -8.79 -13.76
N LEU A 396 25.75 -9.77 -12.96
CA LEU A 396 24.96 -10.95 -12.59
C LEU A 396 23.82 -10.55 -11.64
N GLU A 397 24.09 -9.70 -10.65
CA GLU A 397 23.06 -9.16 -9.74
C GLU A 397 21.97 -8.44 -10.53
N ARG A 398 22.34 -7.56 -11.48
CA ARG A 398 21.37 -6.86 -12.32
C ARG A 398 20.56 -7.83 -13.18
N ALA A 399 21.21 -8.81 -13.82
CA ALA A 399 20.53 -9.78 -14.65
C ALA A 399 19.57 -10.67 -13.85
N ALA A 400 19.90 -11.00 -12.59
CA ALA A 400 18.98 -11.68 -11.68
C ALA A 400 17.82 -10.77 -11.30
N ALA A 401 18.09 -9.56 -10.81
CA ALA A 401 17.07 -8.62 -10.35
C ALA A 401 16.08 -8.21 -11.44
N MET A 402 16.54 -8.12 -12.71
CA MET A 402 15.69 -7.75 -13.86
C MET A 402 14.86 -8.91 -14.41
N ARG A 403 15.20 -10.17 -14.13
CA ARG A 403 14.40 -11.34 -14.61
C ARG A 403 12.98 -11.34 -14.06
N ASP A 404 12.82 -10.81 -12.86
CA ASP A 404 11.54 -10.75 -12.14
C ASP A 404 10.78 -9.45 -12.40
N VAL A 405 11.33 -8.53 -13.19
CA VAL A 405 10.67 -7.27 -13.51
C VAL A 405 9.55 -7.56 -14.50
N ARG A 406 8.35 -7.19 -14.10
CA ARG A 406 7.15 -7.15 -14.92
C ARG A 406 6.60 -5.75 -14.80
N VAL A 407 6.27 -5.15 -15.92
CA VAL A 407 5.63 -3.83 -15.97
C VAL A 407 4.33 -4.05 -16.71
N ALA A 408 3.22 -3.81 -16.03
CA ALA A 408 1.85 -4.07 -16.50
C ALA A 408 1.33 -3.03 -17.50
#